data_AF-A0A2E6QH48-F1
#
_entry.id   AF-A0A2E6QH48-F1
#
_cell.length_a   1.000
_cell.length_b   1.000
_cell.length_c   1.000
_cell.angle_alpha   90.00
_cell.angle_beta   90.00
_cell.angle_gamma   90.00
#
_symmetry.space_group_name_H-M   'P 1'
#
loop_
_entity.id
_entity.type
_entity.pdbx_description
1 polymer ?
#
loop_
_entity_poly.entity_id
_entity_poly.type
_entity_poly.pdbx_seq_one_letter_code
_entity_poly.pdbx_strand_id
1 'polypeptide(L)'
;MLSAYEEIARDHISTALYVDELRAHKRRTGINARHLLKQAKDIPEGLTAREIDRWIKPRPTAARRDHLDFVLDLWRRQPDRTDDLIPVTPEMVAEIKAHRRRTGVSFYAIIYNGTEPPEGLHPATLYQVVGGTQRSIRKKHYEYMIAAYENYRRPDIRHSAETIAPLRAEQERTGLSISRLVRLQNKTPEGFSATRMQRFFNGYQKTVPKEHYNYLLSCYAAQPEKNK
;
A
#
# COMPACT_ATOMS: atom_id res chain seq x y z
N MET A 1 -59.10 0.68 20.21
CA MET A 1 -58.06 1.27 19.35
C MET A 1 -56.89 1.61 20.25
N LEU A 2 -55.71 1.07 19.98
CA LEU A 2 -54.50 1.47 20.68
C LEU A 2 -54.15 2.90 20.26
N SER A 3 -53.58 3.69 21.16
CA SER A 3 -53.10 5.03 20.83
C SER A 3 -51.95 4.91 19.81
N ALA A 4 -51.83 5.86 18.88
CA ALA A 4 -50.70 5.91 17.92
C ALA A 4 -49.33 5.84 18.62
N TYR A 5 -49.26 6.25 19.90
CA TYR A 5 -48.06 6.14 20.73
C TYR A 5 -47.73 4.69 21.14
N GLU A 6 -48.75 3.86 21.38
CA GLU A 6 -48.60 2.44 21.75
C GLU A 6 -48.20 1.58 20.54
N GLU A 7 -48.62 1.95 19.33
CA GLU A 7 -48.17 1.31 18.09
C GLU A 7 -46.69 1.63 17.79
N ILE A 8 -46.27 2.89 17.94
CA ILE A 8 -44.85 3.29 17.76
C ILE A 8 -43.94 2.57 18.77
N ALA A 9 -44.39 2.41 20.02
CA ALA A 9 -43.63 1.71 21.05
C ALA A 9 -43.51 0.19 20.80
N ARG A 10 -44.43 -0.41 20.03
CA ARG A 10 -44.40 -1.85 19.71
C ARG A 10 -43.35 -2.20 18.67
N ASP A 11 -43.11 -1.29 17.72
CA ASP A 11 -42.21 -1.52 16.58
C ASP A 11 -40.76 -1.15 16.87
N HIS A 12 -40.50 -0.47 17.99
CA HIS A 12 -39.16 -0.09 18.42
C HIS A 12 -38.63 -1.02 19.50
N ILE A 13 -37.40 -1.48 19.32
CA ILE A 13 -36.70 -2.31 20.30
C ILE A 13 -35.44 -1.59 20.78
N SER A 14 -35.09 -1.82 22.06
CA SER A 14 -33.84 -1.32 22.63
C SER A 14 -32.66 -2.02 21.97
N THR A 15 -31.74 -1.25 21.40
CA THR A 15 -30.52 -1.79 20.79
C THR A 15 -29.57 -2.38 21.82
N ALA A 16 -29.71 -2.04 23.10
CA ALA A 16 -28.88 -2.55 24.18
C ALA A 16 -28.84 -4.09 24.22
N LEU A 17 -29.95 -4.74 23.84
CA LEU A 17 -30.06 -6.20 23.78
C LEU A 17 -29.21 -6.83 22.66
N TYR A 18 -28.83 -6.06 21.64
CA TYR A 18 -28.19 -6.54 20.42
C TYR A 18 -26.82 -5.91 20.15
N VAL A 19 -26.37 -4.95 20.97
CA VAL A 19 -25.08 -4.23 20.78
C VAL A 19 -23.92 -5.21 20.66
N ASP A 20 -23.88 -6.24 21.51
CA ASP A 20 -22.79 -7.21 21.51
C ASP A 20 -22.80 -8.11 20.28
N GLU A 21 -23.98 -8.51 19.80
CA GLU A 21 -24.14 -9.27 18.56
C GLU A 21 -23.74 -8.43 17.34
N LEU A 22 -24.21 -7.18 17.24
CA LEU A 22 -23.83 -6.26 16.16
C LEU A 22 -22.32 -6.01 16.14
N ARG A 23 -21.70 -5.83 17.32
CA ARG A 23 -20.24 -5.70 17.45
C ARG A 23 -19.51 -6.99 17.08
N ALA A 24 -20.04 -8.14 17.49
CA ALA A 24 -19.48 -9.44 17.14
C ALA A 24 -19.49 -9.64 15.62
N HIS A 25 -20.60 -9.36 14.94
CA HIS A 25 -20.69 -9.43 13.48
C HIS A 25 -19.77 -8.44 12.77
N LYS A 26 -19.73 -7.18 13.21
CA LYS A 26 -18.83 -6.16 12.65
C LYS A 26 -17.36 -6.56 12.81
N ARG A 27 -16.98 -7.17 13.93
CA ARG A 27 -15.61 -7.70 14.15
C ARG A 27 -15.34 -8.94 13.29
N ARG A 28 -16.25 -9.92 13.32
CA ARG A 28 -16.17 -11.19 12.57
C ARG A 28 -15.99 -10.95 11.08
N THR A 29 -16.76 -10.03 10.51
CA THR A 29 -16.76 -9.77 9.06
C THR A 29 -15.77 -8.66 8.66
N GLY A 30 -15.45 -7.75 9.58
CA GLY A 30 -14.67 -6.54 9.29
C GLY A 30 -15.39 -5.53 8.38
N ILE A 31 -16.68 -5.74 8.08
CA ILE A 31 -17.47 -4.89 7.20
C ILE A 31 -18.16 -3.79 8.03
N ASN A 32 -17.93 -2.53 7.65
CA ASN A 32 -18.63 -1.39 8.27
C ASN A 32 -20.05 -1.22 7.71
N ALA A 33 -20.92 -0.51 8.45
CA ALA A 33 -22.34 -0.35 8.09
C ALA A 33 -22.55 0.22 6.68
N ARG A 34 -21.72 1.18 6.26
CA ARG A 34 -21.81 1.77 4.92
C ARG A 34 -21.53 0.74 3.83
N HIS A 35 -20.49 -0.08 4.01
CA HIS A 35 -20.13 -1.12 3.05
C HIS A 35 -21.16 -2.26 3.07
N LEU A 36 -21.66 -2.62 4.26
CA LEU A 36 -22.71 -3.62 4.43
C LEU A 36 -23.95 -3.25 3.61
N LEU A 37 -24.47 -2.02 3.79
CA LEU A 37 -25.64 -1.54 3.05
C LEU A 37 -25.37 -1.40 1.55
N LYS A 38 -24.15 -1.06 1.14
CA LYS A 38 -23.81 -0.95 -0.30
C LYS A 38 -23.96 -2.29 -1.04
N GLN A 39 -23.84 -3.42 -0.34
CA GLN A 39 -23.97 -4.76 -0.92
C GLN A 39 -25.40 -5.30 -0.87
N ALA A 40 -26.31 -4.62 -0.17
CA ALA A 40 -27.67 -5.08 0.04
C ALA A 40 -28.62 -4.63 -1.07
N LYS A 41 -29.70 -5.38 -1.25
CA LYS A 41 -30.90 -4.99 -2.01
C LYS A 41 -32.04 -4.76 -1.03
N ASP A 42 -33.05 -4.00 -1.47
CA ASP A 42 -34.30 -3.80 -0.72
C ASP A 42 -34.11 -3.27 0.71
N ILE A 43 -33.23 -2.25 0.84
CA ILE A 43 -32.94 -1.60 2.12
C ILE A 43 -34.22 -0.96 2.67
N PRO A 44 -34.66 -1.28 3.91
CA PRO A 44 -35.83 -0.66 4.54
C PRO A 44 -35.80 0.87 4.49
N GLU A 45 -36.95 1.48 4.25
CA GLU A 45 -37.05 2.93 4.10
C GLU A 45 -36.57 3.66 5.36
N GLY A 46 -35.67 4.62 5.16
CA GLY A 46 -35.07 5.40 6.24
C GLY A 46 -33.87 4.75 6.90
N LEU A 47 -33.59 3.45 6.66
CA LEU A 47 -32.41 2.79 7.21
C LEU A 47 -31.11 3.35 6.60
N THR A 48 -30.30 4.01 7.43
CA THR A 48 -28.99 4.56 7.00
C THR A 48 -27.81 3.94 7.75
N ALA A 49 -26.63 3.97 7.13
CA ALA A 49 -25.39 3.53 7.79
C ALA A 49 -25.12 4.29 9.10
N ARG A 50 -25.53 5.58 9.18
CA ARG A 50 -25.40 6.41 10.37
C ARG A 50 -26.28 5.92 11.52
N GLU A 51 -27.45 5.35 11.24
CA GLU A 51 -28.31 4.75 12.25
C GLU A 51 -27.70 3.46 12.79
N ILE A 52 -27.22 2.59 11.90
CA ILE A 52 -26.53 1.36 12.29
C ILE A 52 -25.31 1.65 13.18
N ASP A 53 -24.47 2.62 12.77
CA ASP A 53 -23.32 3.03 13.57
C ASP A 53 -23.73 3.70 14.90
N ARG A 54 -24.95 4.25 15.00
CA ARG A 54 -25.50 4.77 16.26
C ARG A 54 -25.86 3.63 17.21
N TRP A 55 -26.47 2.56 16.70
CA TRP A 55 -26.86 1.40 17.51
C TRP A 55 -25.66 0.67 18.13
N ILE A 56 -24.51 0.69 17.46
CA ILE A 56 -23.28 0.00 17.92
C ILE A 56 -22.54 0.77 19.03
N LYS A 57 -22.82 2.08 19.19
CA LYS A 57 -22.19 2.91 20.21
C LYS A 57 -22.62 2.48 21.61
N PRO A 58 -21.82 2.76 22.66
CA PRO A 58 -22.11 2.32 24.03
C PRO A 58 -23.33 2.98 24.68
N ARG A 59 -24.05 3.89 23.99
CA ARG A 59 -25.26 4.51 24.50
C ARG A 59 -26.47 3.78 23.91
N PRO A 60 -27.35 3.21 24.75
CA PRO A 60 -28.59 2.57 24.29
C PRO A 60 -29.40 3.51 23.41
N THR A 61 -29.95 2.98 22.33
CA THR A 61 -30.89 3.69 21.45
C THR A 61 -32.07 2.77 21.13
N ALA A 62 -33.16 3.33 20.62
CA ALA A 62 -34.21 2.54 20.02
C ALA A 62 -33.90 2.34 18.52
N ALA A 63 -34.16 1.14 18.01
CA ALA A 63 -34.17 0.84 16.59
C ALA A 63 -35.54 0.29 16.21
N ARG A 64 -36.02 0.60 15.00
CA ARG A 64 -37.16 -0.13 14.45
C ARG A 64 -36.77 -1.61 14.30
N ARG A 65 -37.67 -2.51 14.67
CA ARG A 65 -37.43 -3.95 14.71
C ARG A 65 -37.06 -4.50 13.34
N ASP A 66 -37.83 -4.13 12.30
CA ASP A 66 -37.60 -4.52 10.91
C ASP A 66 -36.21 -4.10 10.40
N HIS A 67 -35.77 -2.89 10.75
CA HIS A 67 -34.44 -2.39 10.40
C HIS A 67 -33.32 -3.21 11.09
N LEU A 68 -33.50 -3.52 12.37
CA LEU A 68 -32.51 -4.28 13.13
C LEU A 68 -32.39 -5.72 12.63
N ASP A 69 -33.52 -6.38 12.39
CA ASP A 69 -33.59 -7.73 11.86
C ASP A 69 -32.95 -7.83 10.48
N PHE A 70 -33.25 -6.87 9.59
CA PHE A 70 -32.61 -6.76 8.27
C PHE A 70 -31.08 -6.67 8.38
N VAL A 71 -30.57 -5.82 9.27
CA VAL A 71 -29.12 -5.61 9.43
C VAL A 71 -28.43 -6.82 10.02
N LEU A 72 -29.04 -7.49 11.01
CA LEU A 72 -28.51 -8.71 11.60
C LEU A 72 -28.47 -9.84 10.57
N ASP A 73 -29.54 -10.06 9.83
CA ASP A 73 -29.60 -11.06 8.76
C ASP A 73 -28.54 -10.79 7.68
N LEU A 74 -28.43 -9.53 7.24
CA LEU A 74 -27.44 -9.11 6.25
C LEU A 74 -26.00 -9.39 6.71
N TRP A 75 -25.68 -9.14 7.99
CA TRP A 75 -24.36 -9.46 8.56
C TRP A 75 -24.14 -10.96 8.76
N ARG A 76 -25.16 -11.72 9.17
CA ARG A 76 -25.07 -13.18 9.33
C ARG A 76 -24.70 -13.87 8.03
N ARG A 77 -25.21 -13.38 6.89
CA ARG A 77 -24.89 -13.89 5.54
C ARG A 77 -23.46 -13.58 5.08
N GLN A 78 -22.78 -12.63 5.73
CA GLN A 78 -21.40 -12.31 5.36
C GLN A 78 -20.46 -13.39 5.85
N PRO A 79 -19.48 -13.81 5.02
CA PRO A 79 -18.46 -14.75 5.45
C PRO A 79 -17.64 -14.15 6.60
N ASP A 80 -17.07 -15.02 7.42
CA ASP A 80 -16.04 -14.62 8.38
C ASP A 80 -14.90 -13.97 7.62
N ARG A 81 -14.32 -12.93 8.23
CA ARG A 81 -13.11 -12.34 7.73
C ARG A 81 -12.00 -13.36 7.88
N THR A 82 -11.68 -14.03 6.78
CA THR A 82 -10.56 -14.97 6.67
C THR A 82 -9.20 -14.26 6.68
N ASP A 83 -9.17 -12.93 6.72
CA ASP A 83 -7.92 -12.19 6.87
C ASP A 83 -7.50 -12.16 8.32
N ASP A 84 -6.53 -13.02 8.65
CA ASP A 84 -5.76 -12.98 9.89
C ASP A 84 -5.15 -11.58 10.07
N LEU A 85 -5.83 -10.71 10.81
CA LEU A 85 -5.24 -9.47 11.27
C LEU A 85 -4.25 -9.82 12.38
N ILE A 86 -2.99 -9.55 12.14
CA ILE A 86 -1.94 -9.69 13.15
C ILE A 86 -1.65 -8.31 13.76
N PRO A 87 -1.38 -8.25 15.08
CA PRO A 87 -0.92 -7.02 15.71
C PRO A 87 0.41 -6.60 15.08
N VAL A 88 0.58 -5.31 14.80
CA VAL A 88 1.85 -4.76 14.30
C VAL A 88 2.81 -4.66 15.47
N THR A 89 3.89 -5.42 15.45
CA THR A 89 4.92 -5.37 16.50
C THR A 89 6.08 -4.42 16.12
N PRO A 90 6.87 -3.94 17.11
CA PRO A 90 8.06 -3.14 16.83
C PRO A 90 9.07 -3.85 15.93
N GLU A 91 9.21 -5.17 16.05
CA GLU A 91 10.11 -6.02 15.28
C GLU A 91 9.71 -6.02 13.81
N MET A 92 8.41 -6.21 13.52
CA MET A 92 7.88 -6.13 12.15
C MET A 92 8.21 -4.77 11.52
N VAL A 93 8.02 -3.67 12.25
CA VAL A 93 8.34 -2.32 11.74
C VAL A 93 9.84 -2.15 11.50
N ALA A 94 10.68 -2.66 12.40
CA ALA A 94 12.13 -2.63 12.26
C ALA A 94 12.61 -3.42 11.04
N GLU A 95 12.04 -4.60 10.82
CA GLU A 95 12.29 -5.47 9.66
C GLU A 95 11.96 -4.74 8.35
N ILE A 96 10.75 -4.16 8.23
CA ILE A 96 10.35 -3.38 7.05
C ILE A 96 11.31 -2.23 6.78
N LYS A 97 11.69 -1.48 7.82
CA LYS A 97 12.65 -0.36 7.69
C LYS A 97 14.03 -0.87 7.25
N ALA A 98 14.47 -2.04 7.73
CA ALA A 98 15.72 -2.66 7.32
C ALA A 98 15.70 -3.03 5.83
N HIS A 99 14.64 -3.70 5.35
CA HIS A 99 14.48 -4.03 3.94
C HIS A 99 14.44 -2.79 3.04
N ARG A 100 13.71 -1.75 3.46
CA ARG A 100 13.65 -0.48 2.72
C ARG A 100 15.01 0.22 2.66
N ARG A 101 15.79 0.20 3.74
CA ARG A 101 17.17 0.72 3.75
C ARG A 101 18.11 -0.10 2.87
N ARG A 102 18.02 -1.44 2.94
CA ARG A 102 18.84 -2.38 2.17
C ARG A 102 18.62 -2.22 0.67
N THR A 103 17.37 -2.14 0.24
CA THR A 103 17.00 -2.08 -1.17
C THR A 103 16.96 -0.67 -1.74
N GLY A 104 16.69 0.35 -0.91
CA GLY A 104 16.45 1.72 -1.37
C GLY A 104 15.09 1.90 -2.05
N VAL A 105 14.22 0.89 -2.02
CA VAL A 105 12.98 0.84 -2.81
C VAL A 105 11.80 1.31 -1.97
N SER A 106 10.99 2.20 -2.53
CA SER A 106 9.77 2.69 -1.88
C SER A 106 8.67 1.63 -1.83
N PHE A 107 7.70 1.80 -0.93
CA PHE A 107 6.52 0.92 -0.87
C PHE A 107 5.72 0.93 -2.18
N TYR A 108 5.64 2.09 -2.84
CA TYR A 108 5.06 2.21 -4.18
C TYR A 108 5.76 1.27 -5.17
N ALA A 109 7.09 1.30 -5.21
CA ALA A 109 7.84 0.49 -6.16
C ALA A 109 7.76 -1.01 -5.85
N ILE A 110 7.65 -1.43 -4.58
CA ILE A 110 7.42 -2.84 -4.24
C ILE A 110 6.01 -3.30 -4.64
N ILE A 111 4.98 -2.49 -4.36
CA ILE A 111 3.59 -2.87 -4.64
C ILE A 111 3.31 -2.88 -6.14
N TYR A 112 3.73 -1.83 -6.87
CA TYR A 112 3.39 -1.68 -8.29
C TYR A 112 4.35 -2.36 -9.26
N ASN A 113 5.56 -2.74 -8.84
CA ASN A 113 6.46 -3.57 -9.66
C ASN A 113 6.52 -5.03 -9.19
N GLY A 114 5.83 -5.38 -8.11
CA GLY A 114 5.73 -6.76 -7.64
C GLY A 114 4.70 -7.55 -8.46
N THR A 115 4.84 -8.87 -8.46
CA THR A 115 3.85 -9.77 -9.05
C THR A 115 2.66 -9.88 -8.10
N GLU A 116 1.51 -9.36 -8.52
CA GLU A 116 0.19 -9.58 -7.88
C GLU A 116 0.11 -9.17 -6.39
N PRO A 117 0.02 -7.87 -6.08
CA PRO A 117 -0.21 -7.43 -4.71
C PRO A 117 -1.56 -7.97 -4.19
N PRO A 118 -1.64 -8.46 -2.94
CA PRO A 118 -2.88 -8.94 -2.37
C PRO A 118 -3.96 -7.85 -2.37
N GLU A 119 -5.21 -8.25 -2.57
CA GLU A 119 -6.34 -7.32 -2.60
C GLU A 119 -6.36 -6.41 -1.35
N GLY A 120 -6.60 -5.11 -1.58
CA GLY A 120 -6.68 -4.09 -0.56
C GLY A 120 -5.33 -3.65 0.04
N LEU A 121 -4.20 -4.17 -0.43
CA LEU A 121 -2.88 -3.66 -0.05
C LEU A 121 -2.59 -2.36 -0.80
N HIS A 122 -2.59 -1.24 -0.07
CA HIS A 122 -2.24 0.07 -0.62
C HIS A 122 -0.94 0.61 0.03
N PRO A 123 -0.08 1.36 -0.69
CA PRO A 123 1.13 1.94 -0.10
C PRO A 123 0.87 2.74 1.18
N ALA A 124 -0.27 3.44 1.25
CA ALA A 124 -0.68 4.21 2.42
C ALA A 124 -0.78 3.36 3.70
N THR A 125 -1.28 2.12 3.59
CA THR A 125 -1.35 1.15 4.69
C THR A 125 0.04 0.87 5.25
N LEU A 126 1.04 0.66 4.38
CA LEU A 126 2.42 0.40 4.81
C LEU A 126 3.07 1.62 5.45
N TYR A 127 2.81 2.84 4.94
CA TYR A 127 3.27 4.07 5.60
C TYR A 127 2.65 4.24 6.98
N GLN A 128 1.36 3.93 7.16
CA GLN A 128 0.69 4.00 8.46
C GLN A 128 1.23 2.94 9.44
N VAL A 129 1.52 1.72 8.98
CA VAL A 129 2.15 0.66 9.77
C VAL A 129 3.54 1.09 10.23
N VAL A 130 4.39 1.55 9.32
CA VAL A 130 5.76 1.98 9.62
C VAL A 130 5.83 3.27 10.44
N GLY A 131 4.82 4.13 10.31
CA GLY A 131 4.62 5.34 11.11
C GLY A 131 3.94 5.10 12.46
N GLY A 132 3.47 3.88 12.74
CA GLY A 132 2.84 3.51 14.02
C GLY A 132 1.38 3.98 14.18
N THR A 133 0.77 4.58 13.16
CA THR A 133 -0.66 4.97 13.19
C THR A 133 -1.58 3.75 13.10
N GLN A 134 -1.16 2.72 12.37
CA GLN A 134 -1.92 1.49 12.19
C GLN A 134 -1.37 0.36 13.09
N ARG A 135 -2.21 -0.14 14.00
CA ARG A 135 -1.84 -1.12 15.05
C ARG A 135 -2.02 -2.59 14.66
N SER A 136 -2.65 -2.86 13.52
CA SER A 136 -2.85 -4.21 12.98
C SER A 136 -2.74 -4.20 11.47
N ILE A 137 -2.25 -5.29 10.89
CA ILE A 137 -2.13 -5.47 9.44
C ILE A 137 -2.63 -6.86 9.08
N ARG A 138 -3.14 -7.06 7.86
CA ARG A 138 -3.45 -8.40 7.38
C ARG A 138 -2.16 -9.19 7.25
N LYS A 139 -2.12 -10.42 7.77
CA LYS A 139 -0.95 -11.30 7.71
C LYS A 139 -0.43 -11.46 6.28
N LYS A 140 -1.33 -11.75 5.33
CA LYS A 140 -0.99 -11.83 3.88
C LYS A 140 -0.35 -10.56 3.31
N HIS A 141 -0.72 -9.38 3.82
CA HIS A 141 -0.14 -8.10 3.38
C HIS A 141 1.29 -7.95 3.90
N TYR A 142 1.53 -8.36 5.15
CA TYR A 142 2.86 -8.38 5.75
C TYR A 142 3.78 -9.38 5.03
N GLU A 143 3.32 -10.63 4.89
CA GLU A 143 4.06 -11.71 4.24
C GLU A 143 4.42 -11.36 2.79
N TYR A 144 3.45 -10.87 2.01
CA TYR A 144 3.71 -10.39 0.65
C TYR A 144 4.81 -9.34 0.62
N MET A 145 4.77 -8.37 1.51
CA MET A 145 5.73 -7.26 1.51
C MET A 145 7.15 -7.74 1.91
N ILE A 146 7.28 -8.62 2.90
CA ILE A 146 8.59 -9.21 3.24
C ILE A 146 9.12 -10.02 2.05
N ALA A 147 8.32 -10.93 1.50
CA ALA A 147 8.69 -11.74 0.35
C ALA A 147 9.07 -10.87 -0.87
N ALA A 148 8.31 -9.79 -1.14
CA ALA A 148 8.60 -8.89 -2.25
C ALA A 148 9.92 -8.14 -2.06
N TYR A 149 10.27 -7.73 -0.83
CA TYR A 149 11.57 -7.12 -0.53
C TYR A 149 12.73 -8.12 -0.54
N GLU A 150 12.52 -9.36 -0.11
CA GLU A 150 13.50 -10.45 -0.17
C GLU A 150 13.83 -10.82 -1.62
N ASN A 151 12.78 -10.94 -2.44
CA ASN A 151 12.90 -11.24 -3.87
C ASN A 151 13.31 -10.03 -4.71
N TYR A 152 13.32 -8.82 -4.14
CA TYR A 152 13.76 -7.63 -4.86
C TYR A 152 15.27 -7.68 -5.13
N ARG A 153 15.60 -8.26 -6.30
CA ARG A 153 16.94 -8.28 -6.87
C ARG A 153 17.02 -7.28 -8.02
N ARG A 154 16.96 -5.98 -7.72
CA ARG A 154 17.63 -5.04 -8.64
C ARG A 154 19.08 -4.98 -8.23
N PRO A 155 20.02 -5.45 -9.06
CA PRO A 155 21.41 -5.10 -8.87
C PRO A 155 21.49 -3.59 -9.13
N ASP A 156 21.34 -2.79 -8.10
CA ASP A 156 21.60 -1.36 -8.17
C ASP A 156 23.08 -1.13 -7.89
N ILE A 157 23.71 -0.25 -8.65
CA ILE A 157 25.05 0.25 -8.35
C ILE A 157 24.88 1.43 -7.41
N ARG A 158 25.49 1.33 -6.23
CA ARG A 158 25.56 2.42 -5.26
C ARG A 158 26.67 3.37 -5.65
N HIS A 159 26.41 4.67 -5.50
CA HIS A 159 27.41 5.70 -5.69
C HIS A 159 28.53 5.56 -4.67
N SER A 160 29.76 5.42 -5.17
CA SER A 160 30.99 5.34 -4.40
C SER A 160 32.15 5.87 -5.27
N ALA A 161 33.28 6.19 -4.65
CA ALA A 161 34.48 6.59 -5.41
C ALA A 161 34.89 5.50 -6.42
N GLU A 162 34.85 4.23 -5.99
CA GLU A 162 35.17 3.06 -6.80
C GLU A 162 34.25 2.90 -8.01
N THR A 163 32.93 3.05 -7.83
CA THR A 163 31.96 2.89 -8.93
C THR A 163 31.97 4.07 -9.90
N ILE A 164 32.37 5.26 -9.46
CA ILE A 164 32.43 6.45 -10.32
C ILE A 164 33.76 6.60 -11.05
N ALA A 165 34.85 6.06 -10.51
CA ALA A 165 36.18 6.17 -11.13
C ALA A 165 36.21 5.72 -12.61
N PRO A 166 35.61 4.57 -13.01
CA PRO A 166 35.55 4.18 -14.41
C PRO A 166 34.83 5.20 -15.31
N LEU A 167 33.70 5.75 -14.85
CA LEU A 167 32.96 6.76 -15.62
C LEU A 167 33.73 8.08 -15.75
N ARG A 168 34.52 8.45 -14.74
CA ARG A 168 35.37 9.65 -14.79
C ARG A 168 36.51 9.47 -15.78
N ALA A 169 37.19 8.33 -15.74
CA ALA A 169 38.26 8.00 -16.67
C ALA A 169 37.76 8.03 -18.13
N GLU A 170 36.58 7.46 -18.38
CA GLU A 170 35.97 7.49 -19.71
C GLU A 170 35.53 8.89 -20.16
N GLN A 171 34.98 9.70 -19.25
CA GLN A 171 34.65 11.10 -19.54
C GLN A 171 35.91 11.92 -19.88
N GLU A 172 37.02 11.68 -19.19
CA GLU A 172 38.30 12.34 -19.45
C GLU A 172 38.90 11.90 -20.80
N ARG A 173 38.93 10.59 -21.08
CA ARG A 173 39.44 10.01 -22.33
C ARG A 173 38.70 10.53 -23.56
N THR A 174 37.38 10.62 -23.48
CA THR A 174 36.53 11.01 -24.62
C THR A 174 36.25 12.51 -24.69
N GLY A 175 36.36 13.22 -23.55
CA GLY A 175 35.96 14.63 -23.43
C GLY A 175 34.44 14.86 -23.52
N LEU A 176 33.62 13.79 -23.46
CA LEU A 176 32.17 13.88 -23.60
C LEU A 176 31.49 13.86 -22.24
N SER A 177 30.54 14.76 -22.00
CA SER A 177 29.63 14.65 -20.85
C SER A 177 28.62 13.53 -21.06
N ILE A 178 28.08 12.96 -19.97
CA ILE A 178 27.03 11.92 -20.03
C ILE A 178 25.87 12.36 -20.92
N SER A 179 25.40 13.60 -20.74
CA SER A 179 24.31 14.15 -21.56
C SER A 179 24.65 14.22 -23.04
N ARG A 180 25.90 14.60 -23.40
CA ARG A 180 26.33 14.65 -24.79
C ARG A 180 26.50 13.24 -25.37
N LEU A 181 27.11 12.33 -24.61
CA LEU A 181 27.28 10.93 -24.98
C LEU A 181 25.94 10.26 -25.31
N VAL A 182 24.94 10.42 -24.44
CA VAL A 182 23.61 9.82 -24.63
C VAL A 182 22.89 10.40 -25.85
N ARG A 183 23.06 11.70 -26.15
CA ARG A 183 22.49 12.32 -27.37
C ARG A 183 23.06 11.76 -28.67
N LEU A 184 24.27 11.19 -28.63
CA LEU A 184 24.88 10.51 -29.78
C LEU A 184 24.34 9.08 -29.98
N GLN A 185 23.58 8.56 -29.01
CA GLN A 185 23.02 7.21 -29.10
C GLN A 185 21.62 7.26 -29.71
N ASN A 186 21.36 6.36 -30.66
CA ASN A 186 20.04 6.27 -31.31
C ASN A 186 19.00 5.53 -30.46
N LYS A 187 19.42 4.71 -29.49
CA LYS A 187 18.53 3.93 -28.64
C LYS A 187 19.05 3.86 -27.21
N THR A 188 18.19 4.12 -26.24
CA THR A 188 18.48 3.96 -24.81
C THR A 188 17.65 2.81 -24.22
N PRO A 189 18.15 2.12 -23.18
CA PRO A 189 17.35 1.14 -22.44
C PRO A 189 16.07 1.76 -21.86
N GLU A 190 15.06 0.92 -21.60
CA GLU A 190 13.82 1.38 -20.99
C GLU A 190 14.07 2.01 -19.61
N GLY A 191 13.41 3.15 -19.35
CA GLY A 191 13.56 3.90 -18.11
C GLY A 191 14.93 4.56 -17.90
N PHE A 192 15.85 4.48 -18.88
CA PHE A 192 17.12 5.18 -18.82
C PHE A 192 16.90 6.69 -18.86
N SER A 193 17.60 7.43 -18.00
CA SER A 193 17.52 8.90 -17.94
C SER A 193 18.92 9.48 -17.82
N ALA A 194 19.34 10.23 -18.85
CA ALA A 194 20.63 10.92 -18.85
C ALA A 194 20.76 11.87 -17.65
N THR A 195 19.69 12.60 -17.29
CA THR A 195 19.66 13.46 -16.11
C THR A 195 19.87 12.68 -14.83
N ARG A 196 19.22 11.51 -14.68
CA ARG A 196 19.42 10.64 -13.50
C ARG A 196 20.86 10.12 -13.43
N MET A 197 21.44 9.71 -14.56
CA MET A 197 22.83 9.25 -14.62
C MET A 197 23.83 10.37 -14.34
N GLN A 198 23.58 11.60 -14.82
CA GLN A 198 24.42 12.75 -14.48
C GLN A 198 24.34 13.08 -12.98
N ARG A 199 23.14 13.02 -12.39
CA ARG A 199 22.97 13.18 -10.94
C ARG A 199 23.65 12.06 -10.15
N PHE A 200 23.63 10.83 -10.67
CA PHE A 200 24.37 9.72 -10.08
C PHE A 200 25.86 10.01 -10.13
N PHE A 201 26.42 10.30 -11.30
CA PHE A 201 27.82 10.65 -11.47
C PHE A 201 28.29 11.77 -10.51
N ASN A 202 27.47 12.81 -10.32
CA ASN A 202 27.75 13.93 -9.43
C ASN A 202 27.52 13.63 -7.92
N GLY A 203 27.01 12.45 -7.56
CA GLY A 203 26.74 12.06 -6.17
C GLY A 203 25.40 12.53 -5.60
N TYR A 204 24.56 13.21 -6.39
CA TYR A 204 23.21 13.61 -5.97
C TYR A 204 22.23 12.43 -5.92
N GLN A 205 22.43 11.44 -6.79
CA GLN A 205 21.64 10.21 -6.82
C GLN A 205 22.48 9.07 -6.23
N LYS A 206 21.99 8.41 -5.18
CA LYS A 206 22.77 7.41 -4.42
C LYS A 206 22.84 6.04 -5.10
N THR A 207 21.87 5.71 -5.95
CA THR A 207 21.80 4.42 -6.64
C THR A 207 21.23 4.57 -8.04
N VAL A 208 21.71 3.73 -8.95
CA VAL A 208 21.18 3.55 -10.31
C VAL A 208 21.10 2.05 -10.64
N PRO A 209 20.18 1.63 -11.52
CA PRO A 209 20.18 0.26 -12.01
C PRO A 209 21.52 -0.10 -12.63
N LYS A 210 22.07 -1.28 -12.28
CA LYS A 210 23.35 -1.78 -12.85
C LYS A 210 23.32 -1.85 -14.36
N GLU A 211 22.18 -2.18 -14.95
CA GLU A 211 22.00 -2.16 -16.40
C GLU A 211 22.25 -0.77 -17.00
N HIS A 212 21.72 0.30 -16.38
CA HIS A 212 21.93 1.67 -16.85
C HIS A 212 23.38 2.12 -16.68
N TYR A 213 24.02 1.70 -15.60
CA TYR A 213 25.45 1.93 -15.38
C TYR A 213 26.31 1.23 -16.44
N ASN A 214 26.06 -0.06 -16.69
CA ASN A 214 26.77 -0.85 -17.70
C ASN A 214 26.54 -0.32 -19.11
N TYR A 215 25.31 0.07 -19.44
CA TYR A 215 24.99 0.72 -20.70
C TYR A 215 25.84 1.99 -20.89
N LEU A 216 25.93 2.85 -19.88
CA LEU A 216 26.70 4.08 -19.98
C LEU A 216 28.19 3.82 -20.21
N LEU A 217 28.78 2.83 -19.51
CA LEU A 217 30.16 2.40 -19.77
C LEU A 217 30.34 1.88 -21.20
N SER A 218 29.39 1.08 -21.70
CA SER A 218 29.44 0.56 -23.06
C SER A 218 29.38 1.67 -24.11
N CYS A 219 28.58 2.72 -23.87
CA CYS A 219 28.50 3.87 -24.76
C CYS A 219 29.83 4.63 -24.82
N TYR A 220 30.47 4.85 -23.66
CA TYR A 220 31.77 5.50 -23.60
C TYR A 220 32.85 4.69 -24.32
N ALA A 221 32.91 3.38 -24.06
CA ALA A 221 33.87 2.47 -24.69
C ALA A 221 33.79 2.49 -26.23
N ALA A 222 32.62 2.77 -26.80
CA ALA A 222 32.43 2.89 -28.24
C ALA A 222 32.88 4.23 -28.86
N GLN A 223 33.25 5.24 -28.05
CA GLN A 223 33.70 6.53 -28.54
C GLN A 223 35.23 6.58 -28.73
N PRO A 224 35.70 7.27 -29.79
CA PRO A 224 37.14 7.48 -29.99
C PRO A 224 37.74 8.35 -28.87
N GLU A 225 39.07 8.31 -28.76
CA GLU A 225 39.78 9.26 -27.89
C GLU A 225 39.58 10.70 -28.36
N LYS A 226 39.64 11.65 -27.42
CA LYS A 226 39.60 13.07 -27.75
C LYS A 226 40.80 13.42 -28.62
N ASN A 227 40.57 13.74 -29.89
CA ASN A 227 41.60 14.27 -30.79
C ASN A 227 42.29 15.45 -30.10
N LYS A 228 43.58 15.29 -29.80
CA LYS A 228 44.42 16.29 -29.15
C LYS A 228 44.72 17.44 -30.08
#